data_AF-A0A349BM15-F1
#
_entry.id   AF-A0A349BM15-F1
#
_cell.length_a   1.000
_cell.length_b   1.000
_cell.length_c   1.000
_cell.angle_alpha   90.00
_cell.angle_beta   90.00
_cell.angle_gamma   90.00
#
_symmetry.space_group_name_H-M   'P 1'
#
loop_
_entity.id
_entity.type
_entity.pdbx_description
1 polymer ?
#
loop_
_entity_poly.entity_id
_entity_poly.type
_entity_poly.pdbx_seq_one_letter_code
_entity_poly.pdbx_strand_id
1 'polypeptide(L)' 'EVLPVVDAAIKIGAKAIWMQEGVVNEEAANKAREAGLMVVMDKCMLKEHARLKREGKV' A
#
# COMPACT_ATOMS: atom_id res chain seq x y z
N GLU A 1 -10.49 -5.28 8.67
CA GLU A 1 -10.47 -6.11 7.45
C GLU A 1 -9.91 -5.29 6.28
N VAL A 2 -9.15 -5.90 5.37
CA VAL A 2 -8.36 -5.16 4.33
C VAL A 2 -9.13 -4.96 3.03
N LEU A 3 -9.90 -5.97 2.58
CA LEU A 3 -10.65 -5.92 1.32
C LEU A 3 -11.61 -4.72 1.20
N PRO A 4 -12.42 -4.36 2.23
CA PRO A 4 -13.32 -3.20 2.12
C PRO A 4 -12.58 -1.87 1.93
N VAL A 5 -11.36 -1.76 2.47
CA VAL A 5 -10.52 -0.56 2.32
C VAL A 5 -9.96 -0.49 0.90
N VAL A 6 -9.56 -1.62 0.32
CA VAL A 6 -9.15 -1.69 -1.09
C VAL A 6 -10.29 -1.29 -2.01
N ASP A 7 -11.51 -1.76 -1.76
CA ASP A 7 -12.67 -1.40 -2.55
C ASP A 7 -12.99 0.09 -2.50
N ALA A 8 -12.92 0.68 -1.31
CA ALA A 8 -13.05 2.12 -1.15
C ALA A 8 -11.94 2.88 -1.89
N ALA A 9 -10.69 2.41 -1.82
CA ALA A 9 -9.55 3.03 -2.50
C ALA A 9 -9.70 3.00 -4.03
N ILE A 10 -10.15 1.88 -4.59
CA ILE A 10 -10.46 1.77 -6.02
C ILE A 10 -11.58 2.75 -6.40
N LYS A 11 -12.66 2.78 -5.62
CA LYS A 11 -13.83 3.62 -5.89
C LYS A 11 -13.50 5.12 -5.93
N ILE A 12 -12.60 5.59 -5.09
CA ILE A 12 -12.19 7.01 -5.06
C ILE A 12 -11.09 7.34 -6.08
N GLY A 13 -10.61 6.36 -6.86
CA GLY A 13 -9.50 6.55 -7.79
C GLY A 13 -8.17 6.82 -7.08
N ALA A 14 -7.93 6.18 -5.94
CA ALA A 14 -6.65 6.28 -5.25
C ALA A 14 -5.51 5.79 -6.16
N LYS A 15 -4.33 6.38 -6.04
CA LYS A 15 -3.15 5.99 -6.83
C LYS A 15 -2.41 4.79 -6.25
N ALA A 16 -2.51 4.59 -4.95
CA ALA A 16 -1.78 3.57 -4.22
C ALA A 16 -2.56 3.11 -2.98
N ILE A 17 -2.31 1.87 -2.57
CA ILE A 17 -2.69 1.33 -1.28
C ILE A 17 -1.43 0.92 -0.51
N TRP A 18 -1.38 1.28 0.77
CA TRP A 18 -0.27 0.96 1.66
C TRP A 18 -0.78 0.16 2.85
N MET A 19 -0.51 -1.14 2.87
CA MET A 19 -0.78 -2.01 4.01
C MET A 19 0.41 -1.90 4.97
N GLN A 20 0.16 -1.40 6.19
CA GLN A 20 1.20 -1.15 7.19
C GLN A 20 1.94 -2.43 7.57
N GLU A 21 3.06 -2.27 8.28
CA GLU A 21 3.82 -3.37 8.88
C GLU A 21 2.91 -4.30 9.69
N GLY A 22 3.02 -5.60 9.44
CA GLY A 22 2.18 -6.65 10.01
C GLY A 22 0.84 -6.85 9.29
N VAL A 23 0.46 -6.00 8.33
CA VAL A 23 -0.77 -6.17 7.54
C VAL A 23 -0.42 -6.82 6.20
N VAL A 24 -0.72 -8.12 6.10
CA VAL A 24 -0.50 -8.95 4.91
C VAL A 24 -1.83 -9.50 4.43
N ASN A 25 -2.21 -9.19 3.19
CA ASN A 25 -3.39 -9.76 2.54
C ASN A 25 -3.19 -9.81 1.02
N GLU A 26 -2.80 -10.97 0.51
CA GLU A 26 -2.49 -11.15 -0.91
C GLU A 26 -3.71 -11.03 -1.82
N GLU A 27 -4.88 -11.45 -1.35
CA GLU A 27 -6.13 -11.30 -2.10
C GLU A 27 -6.44 -9.82 -2.36
N ALA A 28 -6.40 -9.01 -1.30
CA ALA A 28 -6.62 -7.57 -1.38
C ALA A 28 -5.53 -6.87 -2.20
N ALA A 29 -4.28 -7.33 -2.11
CA ALA A 29 -3.17 -6.84 -2.92
C ALA A 29 -3.39 -7.13 -4.40
N ASN A 30 -3.80 -8.35 -4.76
CA ASN A 30 -4.10 -8.73 -6.14
C ASN A 30 -5.25 -7.91 -6.72
N LYS A 31 -6.35 -7.77 -5.96
CA LYS A 31 -7.48 -6.93 -6.35
C LYS A 31 -7.06 -5.48 -6.62
N ALA A 32 -6.22 -4.90 -5.76
CA ALA A 32 -5.70 -3.55 -5.94
C ALA A 32 -4.80 -3.43 -7.19
N ARG A 33 -3.93 -4.43 -7.44
CA ARG A 33 -3.06 -4.46 -8.63
C ARG A 33 -3.87 -4.56 -9.93
N GLU A 34 -4.88 -5.42 -9.97
CA GLU A 34 -5.78 -5.56 -11.12
C GLU A 34 -6.55 -4.27 -11.43
N ALA A 35 -6.90 -3.52 -10.39
CA ALA A 35 -7.51 -2.19 -10.51
C ALA A 35 -6.51 -1.07 -10.85
N GLY A 36 -5.21 -1.38 -11.01
CA GLY A 36 -4.17 -0.44 -11.41
C GLY A 36 -3.58 0.40 -10.27
N LEU A 37 -3.86 0.07 -9.01
CA LEU A 37 -3.25 0.75 -7.86
C LEU A 37 -1.82 0.26 -7.64
N MET A 38 -0.92 1.16 -7.24
CA MET A 38 0.35 0.76 -6.66
C MET A 38 0.13 0.11 -5.30
N VAL A 39 0.73 -1.05 -5.06
CA VAL A 39 0.56 -1.78 -3.79
C VAL A 39 1.87 -1.84 -3.03
N VAL A 40 1.84 -1.37 -1.79
CA VAL A 40 2.87 -1.62 -0.79
C VAL A 40 2.25 -2.43 0.34
N MET A 41 2.91 -3.51 0.74
CA MET A 41 2.44 -4.41 1.78
C MET A 41 3.55 -4.69 2.80
N ASP A 42 3.16 -4.88 4.06
CA ASP A 42 4.06 -5.18 5.18
C ASP A 42 5.21 -4.18 5.34
N LYS A 43 4.90 -2.89 5.26
CA LYS A 43 5.89 -1.82 5.46
C LYS A 43 5.36 -0.72 6.34
N CYS A 44 6.22 -0.14 7.18
CA CYS A 44 5.90 1.07 7.92
C CYS A 44 6.29 2.30 7.10
N MET A 45 5.36 3.26 6.94
CA MET A 45 5.62 4.48 6.16
C MET A 45 6.74 5.34 6.77
N LEU A 46 6.79 5.46 8.10
CA LEU A 46 7.85 6.19 8.81
C LEU A 46 9.22 5.56 8.58
N LYS A 47 9.33 4.23 8.74
CA LYS A 47 10.59 3.50 8.56
C LYS A 47 11.10 3.61 7.13
N GLU A 48 10.22 3.43 6.14
CA GLU A 48 10.61 3.54 4.73
C GLU A 48 10.99 4.96 4.34
N HIS A 49 10.27 5.98 4.82
CA HIS A 49 10.62 7.36 4.56
C HIS A 49 11.97 7.74 5.19
N ALA A 50 12.24 7.30 6.43
CA ALA A 50 13.54 7.50 7.07
C ALA A 50 14.69 6.77 6.32
N ARG A 51 14.43 5.55 5.83
CA ARG A 51 15.39 4.79 5.00
C ARG A 51 15.71 5.55 3.71
N LEU A 52 14.69 6.01 2.98
CA LEU A 52 14.88 6.75 1.72
C LEU A 52 15.63 8.07 1.93
N LYS A 53 15.36 8.80 3.01
CA LYS A 53 16.12 10.01 3.39
C LYS A 53 17.60 9.71 3.64
N ARG A 54 17.93 8.63 4.37
CA ARG A 54 19.33 8.22 4.58
C ARG A 54 20.04 7.82 3.29
N GLU A 55 19.30 7.32 2.30
CA GLU A 55 19.80 6.95 0.98
C GLU A 55 19.87 8.13 0.00
N GLY A 56 19.43 9.33 0.40
CA GLY A 56 19.40 10.51 -0.48
C GLY A 56 18.39 10.40 -1.64
N LYS A 57 17.35 9.57 -1.50
CA LYS A 57 16.35 9.28 -2.55
C LYS A 57 15.07 10.11 -2.43
N VAL A 58 14.92 10.87 -1.33
CA VAL A 58 13.79 11.75 -0.99
C VAL A 58 14.32 12.98 -0.27
#